data_AF-A0A7H4PUR1-F1
#
_entry.id   AF-A0A7H4PUR1-F1
#
_cell.length_a   1.000
_cell.length_b   1.000
_cell.length_c   1.000
_cell.angle_alpha   90.00
_cell.angle_beta   90.00
_cell.angle_gamma   90.00
#
_symmetry.space_group_name_H-M   'P 1'
#
loop_
_entity.id
_entity.type
_entity.pdbx_description
1 polymer ?
#
loop_
_entity_poly.entity_id
_entity_poly.type
_entity_poly.pdbx_seq_one_letter_code
_entity_poly.pdbx_strand_id
1 'polypeptide(L)'
;MKHSFRILVAALGISSPLLAIAQSGQELTREQVKDELIQYQRAGYNPARQNPQTWVEDAQAAREKVMVAQSANARTQFAAASKPSKCD
;
A
#
# COMPACT_ATOMS: atom_id res chain seq x y z
N MET A 1 53.06 11.23 -13.67
CA MET A 1 51.87 11.93 -13.13
C MET A 1 50.70 11.47 -14.01
N LYS A 2 49.82 10.54 -13.59
CA LYS A 2 48.63 10.81 -12.74
C LYS A 2 48.02 12.14 -13.26
N HIS A 3 46.98 12.15 -14.09
CA HIS A 3 45.65 11.65 -13.79
C HIS A 3 44.91 11.17 -15.05
N SER A 4 44.45 9.92 -15.06
CA SER A 4 43.52 9.42 -16.07
C SER A 4 42.21 10.20 -15.93
N PHE A 5 41.88 10.94 -17.00
CA PHE A 5 40.68 11.75 -17.14
C PHE A 5 39.43 10.88 -16.93
N ARG A 6 38.85 10.95 -15.73
CA ARG A 6 37.57 10.32 -15.40
C ARG A 6 36.48 11.14 -16.07
N ILE A 7 36.16 10.83 -17.32
CA ILE A 7 34.83 11.13 -17.86
C ILE A 7 33.87 10.22 -17.11
N LEU A 8 33.47 10.66 -15.92
CA LEU A 8 32.29 10.13 -15.25
C LEU A 8 31.13 10.58 -16.13
N VAL A 9 30.70 9.67 -17.01
CA VAL A 9 29.54 9.79 -17.87
C VAL A 9 28.37 10.24 -16.99
N ALA A 10 28.04 11.52 -17.03
CA ALA A 10 26.80 12.06 -16.51
C ALA A 10 25.66 11.65 -17.46
N ALA A 11 25.50 10.36 -17.66
CA ALA A 11 24.22 9.75 -18.01
C ALA A 11 23.54 9.38 -16.69
N LEU A 12 23.35 10.37 -15.83
CA LEU A 12 22.15 10.39 -15.00
C LEU A 12 21.02 10.67 -15.99
N GLY A 13 20.71 9.64 -16.79
CA GLY A 13 19.45 9.57 -17.48
C GLY A 13 18.45 9.84 -16.38
N ILE A 14 17.74 10.95 -16.51
CA ILE A 14 16.57 11.23 -15.74
C ILE A 14 15.71 10.00 -15.99
N SER A 15 15.77 9.03 -15.08
CA SER A 15 14.76 8.00 -14.96
C SER A 15 13.56 8.75 -14.41
N SER A 16 12.99 9.60 -15.27
CA SER A 16 11.58 9.90 -15.18
C SER A 16 10.92 8.54 -15.08
N PRO A 17 9.97 8.32 -14.17
CA PRO A 17 9.06 7.21 -14.31
C PRO A 17 8.37 7.39 -15.67
N LEU A 18 8.93 6.78 -16.71
CA LEU A 18 8.34 6.71 -18.06
C LEU A 18 7.10 5.80 -18.06
N LEU A 19 6.74 5.25 -16.90
CA LEU A 19 5.45 4.67 -16.60
C LEU A 19 4.56 5.78 -16.02
N ALA A 20 4.19 6.75 -16.86
CA ALA A 20 2.92 7.44 -16.62
C ALA A 20 1.85 6.34 -16.66
N ILE A 21 1.23 6.05 -15.53
CA ILE A 21 0.26 4.97 -15.37
C ILE A 21 -0.92 5.23 -16.31
N ALA A 22 -0.88 4.58 -17.47
CA ALA A 22 -2.03 4.12 -18.25
C ALA A 22 -2.07 2.59 -18.31
N GLN A 23 -1.08 1.90 -17.72
CA GLN A 23 -1.21 0.50 -17.32
C GLN A 23 -2.23 0.45 -16.18
N SER A 24 -3.48 0.13 -16.50
CA SER A 24 -4.50 -0.34 -15.56
C SER A 24 -4.09 -1.69 -14.93
N GLY A 25 -2.87 -1.76 -14.38
CA GLY A 25 -2.12 -2.98 -14.12
C GLY A 25 -2.55 -3.75 -12.87
N GLN A 26 -3.63 -3.34 -12.23
CA GLN A 26 -4.34 -4.18 -11.28
C GLN A 26 -5.80 -3.78 -11.36
N GLU A 27 -6.54 -4.43 -12.25
CA GLU A 27 -7.99 -4.28 -12.29
C GLU A 27 -8.52 -4.81 -10.96
N LEU A 28 -8.83 -3.90 -10.03
CA LEU A 28 -9.44 -4.28 -8.78
C LEU A 28 -10.74 -4.99 -9.12
N THR A 29 -10.85 -6.23 -8.67
CA THR A 29 -12.10 -6.95 -8.87
C THR A 29 -13.20 -6.24 -8.06
N ARG A 30 -14.43 -6.21 -8.58
CA ARG A 30 -15.56 -5.63 -7.85
C ARG A 30 -15.71 -6.21 -6.44
N GLU A 31 -15.39 -7.49 -6.28
CA GLU A 31 -15.40 -8.17 -4.98
C GLU A 31 -14.30 -7.66 -4.03
N GLN A 32 -13.07 -7.47 -4.53
CA GLN A 32 -11.99 -6.86 -3.73
C GLN A 32 -12.34 -5.44 -3.27
N VAL A 33 -12.93 -4.61 -4.15
CA VAL A 33 -13.36 -3.25 -3.77
C VAL A 33 -14.44 -3.29 -2.69
N LYS A 34 -15.38 -4.25 -2.76
CA LYS A 34 -16.43 -4.40 -1.75
C LYS A 34 -15.85 -4.83 -0.40
N ASP A 35 -14.90 -5.76 -0.38
CA ASP A 35 -14.20 -6.16 0.84
C ASP A 35 -13.46 -4.96 1.45
N GLU A 36 -12.69 -4.22 0.64
CA GLU A 36 -12.00 -3.02 1.10
C GLU A 36 -12.99 -2.00 1.67
N LEU A 37 -14.10 -1.72 1.01
CA LEU A 37 -15.13 -0.80 1.52
C LEU A 37 -15.72 -1.28 2.86
N ILE A 38 -15.92 -2.58 3.05
CA ILE A 38 -16.37 -3.14 4.34
C ILE A 38 -15.33 -2.88 5.42
N GLN A 39 -14.03 -3.03 5.12
CA GLN A 39 -12.95 -2.74 6.07
C GLN A 39 -12.92 -1.26 6.46
N TYR A 40 -13.07 -0.35 5.49
CA TYR A 40 -13.15 1.08 5.76
C TYR A 40 -14.42 1.47 6.55
N GLN A 41 -15.56 0.83 6.27
CA GLN A 41 -16.78 1.01 7.05
C GLN A 41 -16.60 0.55 8.51
N ARG A 42 -15.93 -0.60 8.73
CA ARG A 42 -15.56 -1.07 10.08
C ARG A 42 -14.60 -0.10 10.79
N ALA A 43 -13.75 0.59 10.04
CA ALA A 43 -12.88 1.65 10.55
C ALA A 43 -13.61 2.98 10.83
N GLY A 44 -14.90 3.07 10.47
CA GLY A 44 -15.79 4.21 10.70
C GLY A 44 -15.92 5.19 9.55
N TYR A 45 -15.35 4.89 8.37
CA TYR A 45 -15.46 5.73 7.18
C TYR A 45 -16.75 5.43 6.41
N ASN A 46 -17.54 6.48 6.17
CA ASN A 46 -18.78 6.38 5.41
C ASN A 46 -18.84 7.49 4.35
N PRO A 47 -18.64 7.16 3.06
CA PRO A 47 -18.63 8.13 1.97
C PRO A 47 -20.02 8.69 1.63
N ALA A 48 -21.10 8.06 2.10
CA ALA A 48 -22.46 8.57 1.94
C ALA A 48 -22.78 9.72 2.91
N ARG A 49 -21.93 9.96 3.91
CA ARG A 49 -22.07 11.13 4.78
C ARG A 49 -21.62 12.35 3.99
N GLN A 50 -22.52 13.32 3.82
CA GLN A 50 -22.15 14.60 3.22
C GLN A 50 -21.22 15.36 4.18
N ASN A 51 -19.91 15.22 3.95
CA ASN A 51 -18.88 15.91 4.71
C ASN A 51 -17.83 16.52 3.75
N PRO A 52 -18.15 17.62 3.06
CA PRO A 52 -17.25 18.21 2.08
C PRO A 52 -15.99 18.82 2.71
N GLN A 53 -15.94 19.01 4.03
CA GLN A 53 -14.83 19.69 4.71
C GLN A 53 -13.76 18.73 5.22
N THR A 54 -14.13 17.56 5.76
CA THR A 54 -13.14 16.65 6.38
C THR A 54 -13.11 15.24 5.79
N TRP A 55 -13.72 15.02 4.61
CA TRP A 55 -13.77 13.68 4.01
C TRP A 55 -12.39 13.10 3.71
N VAL A 56 -11.39 13.94 3.39
CA VAL A 56 -10.02 13.49 3.08
C VAL A 56 -9.37 12.94 4.34
N GLU A 57 -9.45 13.69 5.43
CA GLU A 57 -8.93 13.33 6.75
C GLU A 57 -9.63 12.08 7.29
N ASP A 58 -10.96 12.01 7.15
CA ASP A 58 -11.76 10.85 7.54
C ASP A 58 -11.34 9.58 6.76
N ALA A 59 -11.07 9.71 5.45
CA ALA A 59 -10.58 8.61 4.61
C ALA A 59 -9.17 8.16 5.01
N GLN A 60 -8.27 9.10 5.33
CA GLN A 60 -6.91 8.80 5.77
C GLN A 60 -6.91 8.13 7.15
N ALA A 61 -7.66 8.65 8.11
CA ALA A 61 -7.79 8.07 9.44
C ALA A 61 -8.36 6.64 9.38
N ALA A 62 -9.30 6.37 8.49
CA ALA A 62 -9.80 5.01 8.29
C ALA A 62 -8.77 4.09 7.63
N ARG A 63 -7.99 4.58 6.66
CA ARG A 63 -6.88 3.82 6.06
C ARG A 63 -5.87 3.39 7.11
N GLU A 64 -5.48 4.30 8.02
CA GLU A 64 -4.53 3.97 9.09
C GLU A 64 -5.06 2.85 9.99
N LYS A 65 -6.33 2.91 10.41
CA LYS A 65 -6.96 1.85 11.20
C LYS A 65 -6.97 0.50 10.46
N VAL A 66 -7.29 0.52 9.17
CA VAL A 66 -7.27 -0.69 8.32
C VAL A 66 -5.85 -1.26 8.24
N MET A 67 -4.83 -0.42 8.02
CA MET A 67 -3.43 -0.85 7.97
C MET A 67 -2.95 -1.46 9.29
N VAL A 68 -3.30 -0.85 10.42
CA VAL A 68 -3.00 -1.39 11.75
C VAL A 68 -3.66 -2.76 11.92
N ALA A 69 -4.94 -2.90 11.57
CA ALA A 69 -5.65 -4.17 11.65
C ALA A 69 -5.03 -5.26 10.76
N GLN A 70 -4.70 -4.93 9.51
CA GLN A 70 -4.05 -5.85 8.58
C GLN A 70 -2.66 -6.28 9.08
N SER A 71 -1.88 -5.35 9.63
CA SER A 71 -0.56 -5.67 10.20
C SER A 71 -0.65 -6.61 11.41
N ALA A 72 -1.68 -6.46 12.26
CA ALA A 72 -1.93 -7.34 13.39
C ALA A 72 -2.33 -8.76 12.92
N ASN A 73 -3.16 -8.86 11.89
CA ASN A 73 -3.51 -10.13 11.25
C ASN A 73 -2.29 -10.80 10.61
N ALA A 74 -1.43 -10.06 9.93
CA ALA A 74 -0.19 -10.60 9.37
C ALA A 74 0.72 -11.18 10.48
N ARG A 75 0.93 -10.43 11.57
CA ARG A 75 1.75 -10.91 12.72
C ARG A 75 1.21 -12.19 13.35
N THR A 76 -0.11 -12.31 13.50
CA THR A 76 -0.74 -13.53 14.04
C THR A 76 -0.61 -14.71 13.08
N GLN A 77 -0.73 -14.49 11.76
CA GLN A 77 -0.47 -15.53 10.76
C GLN A 77 0.98 -16.00 10.78
N PHE A 78 1.96 -15.09 10.86
CA PHE A 78 3.37 -15.45 10.99
C PHE A 78 3.65 -16.22 12.29
N ALA A 79 3.03 -15.83 13.41
CA ALA A 79 3.16 -16.54 14.68
C ALA A 79 2.46 -17.93 14.67
N ALA A 80 1.38 -18.09 13.91
CA ALA A 80 0.72 -19.37 13.72
C ALA A 80 1.52 -20.29 12.79
N ALA A 81 2.14 -19.73 11.74
CA ALA A 81 3.00 -20.47 10.81
C ALA A 81 4.34 -20.89 11.42
N SER A 82 4.86 -20.13 12.40
CA SER A 82 6.11 -20.46 13.11
C SER A 82 5.93 -21.43 14.26
N LYS A 83 4.69 -21.81 14.62
CA LYS A 83 4.43 -22.87 15.59
C LYS A 83 4.90 -24.20 14.97
N PRO A 84 5.91 -24.87 15.53
CA PRO A 84 6.35 -26.15 15.00
C PRO A 84 5.19 -27.13 15.10
N SER A 85 4.74 -27.66 13.96
CA SER A 85 3.89 -28.84 13.93
C SER A 85 4.59 -29.90 14.77
N LYS A 86 3.94 -30.34 15.84
CA LYS A 86 4.43 -31.41 16.69
C LYS A 86 4.73 -32.59 15.77
N CYS A 87 5.98 -33.01 15.67
CA CYS A 87 6.32 -34.26 15.00
C CYS A 87 5.69 -35.36 15.86
N ASP A 88 4.55 -35.87 15.40
CA ASP A 88 4.00 -37.15 15.89
C ASP A 88 4.88 -38.31 15.41
#